data_AF-A0A382N5M5-F1
#
_entry.id   AF-A0A382N5M5-F1
#
_cell.length_a   1.000
_cell.length_b   1.000
_cell.length_c   1.000
_cell.angle_alpha   90.00
_cell.angle_beta   90.00
_cell.angle_gamma   90.00
#
_symmetry.space_group_name_H-M   'P 1'
#
loop_
_entity.id
_entity.type
_entity.pdbx_description
1 polymer ?
#
loop_
_entity_poly.entity_id
_entity_poly.type
_entity_poly.pdbx_seq_one_letter_code
_entity_poly.pdbx_strand_id
1 'polypeptide(L)'
;MPSISHFQIYKPAEPCGLTGENLRETMGKVILERLSSNGREFDLKGYCVGSNGMTIFSKDERLSNLKRLNLGGNRIGDEGAKLLAESPVFSKLQWLELGGNDLGPEGIRAVCRSTTLKKLKTLNIYRNLIKNEGARFLAKENCL
;
A
#
# COMPACT_ATOMS: atom_id res chain seq x y z
N MET A 1 -19.81 2.07 33.22
CA MET A 1 -19.51 2.52 31.84
C MET A 1 -17.99 2.51 31.69
N PRO A 2 -17.38 1.57 30.93
CA PRO A 2 -15.94 1.57 30.78
C PRO A 2 -15.50 2.67 29.80
N SER A 3 -14.50 3.42 30.25
CA SER A 3 -13.77 4.49 29.59
C SER A 3 -13.19 4.08 28.23
N ILE A 4 -13.42 4.92 27.22
CA ILE A 4 -12.74 4.88 25.92
C ILE A 4 -11.32 5.42 26.14
N SER A 5 -10.42 4.59 26.65
CA SER A 5 -9.03 4.96 26.83
C SER A 5 -8.12 3.75 26.58
N HIS A 6 -7.93 3.43 25.30
CA HIS A 6 -6.69 2.98 24.66
C HIS A 6 -7.05 2.26 23.35
N PHE A 7 -7.26 3.03 22.27
CA PHE A 7 -6.79 2.54 20.98
C PHE A 7 -5.29 2.35 21.18
N GLN A 8 -4.82 1.10 21.25
CA GLN A 8 -3.39 0.82 21.20
C GLN A 8 -2.87 1.34 19.85
N ILE A 9 -2.33 2.55 19.88
CA ILE A 9 -1.59 3.15 18.78
C ILE A 9 -0.32 2.32 18.68
N TYR A 10 -0.26 1.45 17.66
CA TYR A 10 0.93 0.84 17.09
C TYR A 10 2.07 0.54 18.09
N LYS A 11 2.14 -0.72 18.56
CA LYS A 11 3.36 -1.22 19.20
C LYS A 11 4.55 -1.01 18.23
N PRO A 12 5.59 -0.25 18.61
CA PRO A 12 6.72 0.00 17.73
C PRO A 12 7.62 -1.23 17.66
N ALA A 13 8.31 -1.35 16.52
CA ALA A 13 9.20 -2.42 16.07
C ALA A 13 8.53 -3.59 15.33
N GLU A 14 8.01 -3.32 14.12
CA GLU A 14 7.95 -4.24 12.97
C GLU A 14 7.44 -3.46 11.74
N PRO A 15 7.65 -3.93 10.50
CA PRO A 15 8.81 -3.69 9.64
C PRO A 15 9.11 -2.24 9.22
N CYS A 16 8.30 -1.26 9.58
CA CYS A 16 8.45 0.13 9.11
C CYS A 16 9.82 0.77 9.41
N GLY A 17 10.52 0.29 10.46
CA GLY A 17 11.85 0.77 10.85
C GLY A 17 13.02 -0.04 10.28
N LEU A 18 12.76 -1.12 9.55
CA LEU A 18 13.80 -1.99 9.01
C LEU A 18 14.44 -1.37 7.76
N THR A 19 15.73 -1.63 7.59
CA THR A 19 16.53 -1.26 6.42
C THR A 19 17.51 -2.39 6.07
N GLY A 20 18.16 -2.30 4.90
CA GLY A 20 19.19 -3.23 4.48
C GLY A 20 18.73 -4.70 4.39
N GLU A 21 19.63 -5.62 4.77
CA GLU A 21 19.37 -7.07 4.71
C GLU A 21 18.19 -7.51 5.58
N ASN A 22 18.04 -6.93 6.78
CA ASN A 22 16.91 -7.24 7.67
C ASN A 22 15.57 -6.91 7.04
N LEU A 23 15.48 -5.79 6.32
CA LEU A 23 14.28 -5.44 5.56
C LEU A 23 14.01 -6.46 4.46
N ARG A 24 15.04 -6.80 3.65
CA ARG A 24 14.91 -7.74 2.54
C ARG A 24 14.46 -9.12 3.02
N GLU A 25 15.07 -9.64 4.08
CA GLU A 25 14.72 -10.95 4.64
C GLU A 25 13.29 -10.93 5.20
N THR A 26 12.94 -9.91 5.97
CA THR A 26 11.61 -9.79 6.59
C THR A 26 10.52 -9.67 5.52
N MET A 27 10.70 -8.79 4.53
CA MET A 27 9.75 -8.64 3.42
C MET A 27 9.67 -9.92 2.58
N GLY A 28 10.78 -10.62 2.39
CA GLY A 28 10.82 -11.90 1.70
C GLY A 28 9.98 -12.98 2.39
N LYS A 29 10.06 -13.06 3.73
CA LYS A 29 9.23 -13.97 4.55
C LYS A 29 7.75 -13.58 4.51
N VAL A 30 7.44 -12.29 4.64
CA VAL A 30 6.06 -11.78 4.56
C VAL A 30 5.39 -12.18 3.24
N ILE A 31 6.12 -12.11 2.11
CA ILE A 31 5.59 -12.58 0.82
C ILE A 31 5.25 -14.07 0.88
N LEU A 32 6.15 -14.91 1.38
CA LEU A 32 5.93 -16.36 1.42
C LEU A 32 4.77 -16.76 2.33
N GLU A 33 4.60 -16.07 3.45
CA GLU A 33 3.60 -16.41 4.46
C GLU A 33 2.20 -15.86 4.14
N ARG A 34 2.12 -14.75 3.39
CA ARG A 34 0.87 -13.99 3.22
C ARG A 34 0.37 -13.94 1.79
N LEU A 35 1.19 -14.30 0.81
CA LEU A 35 0.73 -14.49 -0.56
C LEU A 35 -0.17 -15.73 -0.59
N SER A 36 -1.40 -15.56 -1.05
CA SER A 36 -2.32 -16.68 -1.29
C SER A 36 -1.68 -17.77 -2.16
N SER A 37 -2.09 -19.03 -1.99
CA SER A 37 -1.54 -20.17 -2.72
C SER A 37 -1.65 -20.07 -4.25
N ASN A 38 -2.63 -19.31 -4.75
CA ASN A 38 -2.82 -19.04 -6.18
C ASN A 38 -2.06 -17.79 -6.69
N GLY A 39 -1.37 -17.07 -5.82
CA GLY A 39 -0.58 -15.88 -6.13
C GLY A 39 -1.40 -14.65 -6.55
N ARG A 40 -2.72 -14.61 -6.27
CA ARG A 40 -3.62 -13.54 -6.74
C ARG A 40 -4.04 -12.56 -5.65
N GLU A 41 -3.90 -12.95 -4.39
CA GLU A 41 -4.27 -12.13 -3.23
C GLU A 41 -3.11 -12.02 -2.26
N PHE A 42 -2.86 -10.81 -1.77
CA PHE A 42 -1.85 -10.51 -0.77
C PHE A 42 -2.45 -9.56 0.27
N ASP A 43 -2.71 -10.09 1.47
CA ASP A 43 -3.31 -9.33 2.58
C ASP A 43 -2.30 -9.00 3.67
N LEU A 44 -1.98 -7.70 3.73
CA LEU A 44 -1.01 -7.11 4.62
C LEU A 44 -1.65 -6.04 5.53
N LYS A 45 -2.95 -6.09 5.81
CA LYS A 45 -3.58 -5.09 6.68
C LYS A 45 -2.86 -4.96 8.03
N GLY A 46 -2.33 -3.77 8.31
CA GLY A 46 -1.65 -3.45 9.57
C GLY A 46 -0.25 -4.06 9.74
N TYR A 47 0.38 -4.56 8.68
CA TYR A 47 1.71 -5.19 8.74
C TYR A 47 2.88 -4.21 8.82
N CYS A 48 2.62 -2.90 8.90
CA CYS A 48 3.65 -1.87 8.94
C CYS A 48 4.70 -2.01 7.81
N VAL A 49 4.25 -2.16 6.57
CA VAL A 49 5.15 -2.27 5.40
C VAL A 49 6.03 -1.02 5.25
N GLY A 50 5.45 0.17 5.46
CA GLY A 50 6.13 1.45 5.24
C GLY A 50 6.56 1.68 3.79
N SER A 51 7.13 2.85 3.51
CA SER A 51 7.75 3.12 2.20
C SER A 51 8.94 2.20 1.93
N ASN A 52 9.70 1.85 2.97
CA ASN A 52 10.84 0.93 2.88
C ASN A 52 10.42 -0.46 2.38
N GLY A 53 9.38 -1.07 2.93
CA GLY A 53 8.89 -2.37 2.45
C GLY A 53 8.38 -2.31 1.00
N MET A 54 7.79 -1.18 0.60
CA MET A 54 7.40 -0.96 -0.80
C MET A 54 8.59 -0.93 -1.76
N THR A 55 9.80 -0.59 -1.33
CA THR A 55 11.01 -0.70 -2.18
C THR A 55 11.33 -2.15 -2.58
N ILE A 56 10.91 -3.13 -1.75
CA ILE A 56 11.05 -4.56 -2.02
C ILE A 56 9.86 -5.04 -2.85
N PHE A 57 8.63 -4.78 -2.39
CA PHE A 57 7.42 -5.29 -3.05
C PHE A 57 7.24 -4.75 -4.47
N SER A 58 7.66 -3.52 -4.75
CA SER A 58 7.60 -2.91 -6.09
C SER A 58 8.51 -3.60 -7.13
N LYS A 59 9.38 -4.53 -6.72
CA LYS A 59 10.34 -5.22 -7.59
C LYS A 59 10.27 -6.75 -7.49
N ASP A 60 9.41 -7.29 -6.64
CA ASP A 60 9.35 -8.73 -6.39
C ASP A 60 8.38 -9.44 -7.35
N GLU A 61 8.94 -10.20 -8.29
CA GLU A 61 8.20 -10.88 -9.35
C GLU A 61 7.20 -11.93 -8.85
N ARG A 62 7.34 -12.40 -7.59
CA ARG A 62 6.34 -13.30 -6.98
C ARG A 62 4.97 -12.62 -6.86
N LEU A 63 4.93 -11.29 -6.86
CA LEU A 63 3.71 -10.48 -6.78
C LEU A 63 3.14 -10.09 -8.16
N SER A 64 3.79 -10.50 -9.26
CA SER A 64 3.45 -10.09 -10.64
C SER A 64 2.09 -10.59 -11.15
N ASN A 65 1.45 -11.52 -10.43
CA ASN A 65 0.14 -12.08 -10.75
C ASN A 65 -1.00 -11.58 -9.86
N LEU A 66 -0.71 -10.64 -8.95
CA LEU A 66 -1.72 -10.14 -8.02
C LEU A 66 -2.91 -9.50 -8.73
N LYS A 67 -4.09 -9.78 -8.18
CA LYS A 67 -5.39 -9.20 -8.52
C LYS A 67 -5.92 -8.35 -7.38
N ARG A 68 -5.63 -8.72 -6.13
CA ARG A 68 -6.11 -8.06 -4.92
C ARG A 68 -4.93 -7.81 -3.99
N LEU A 69 -4.71 -6.55 -3.63
CA LEU A 69 -3.68 -6.15 -2.68
C LEU A 69 -4.31 -5.33 -1.55
N ASN A 70 -4.18 -5.82 -0.32
CA ASN A 70 -4.63 -5.10 0.86
C ASN A 70 -3.43 -4.54 1.63
N LEU A 71 -3.25 -3.22 1.54
CA LEU A 71 -2.23 -2.47 2.27
C LEU A 71 -2.84 -1.58 3.35
N GLY A 72 -4.09 -1.80 3.80
CA GLY A 72 -4.71 -0.93 4.81
C GLY A 72 -3.88 -0.81 6.10
N GLY A 73 -3.62 0.40 6.58
CA GLY A 73 -2.93 0.61 7.86
C GLY A 73 -1.40 0.44 7.84
N ASN A 74 -0.74 0.53 6.68
CA ASN A 74 0.69 0.22 6.53
C ASN A 74 1.65 1.40 6.48
N ARG A 75 1.15 2.64 6.59
CA ARG A 75 1.96 3.87 6.61
C ARG A 75 2.93 3.98 5.42
N ILE A 76 2.49 3.59 4.22
CA ILE A 76 3.37 3.62 3.03
C ILE A 76 3.70 5.05 2.59
N GLY A 77 2.87 6.04 2.95
CA GLY A 77 3.03 7.44 2.60
C GLY A 77 3.00 7.71 1.10
N ASP A 78 3.34 8.93 0.72
CA ASP A 78 3.40 9.35 -0.69
C ASP A 78 4.49 8.60 -1.47
N GLU A 79 5.64 8.35 -0.85
CA GLU A 79 6.76 7.64 -1.49
C GLU A 79 6.41 6.18 -1.80
N GLY A 80 5.80 5.46 -0.84
CA GLY A 80 5.36 4.10 -1.08
C GLY A 80 4.22 4.01 -2.09
N ALA A 81 3.31 5.00 -2.11
CA ALA A 81 2.27 5.10 -3.13
C ALA A 81 2.84 5.32 -4.53
N LYS A 82 3.90 6.15 -4.65
CA LYS A 82 4.62 6.34 -5.91
C LYS A 82 5.29 5.06 -6.40
N LEU A 83 6.04 4.37 -5.53
CA LEU A 83 6.64 3.07 -5.85
C LEU A 83 5.61 2.03 -6.31
N LEU A 84 4.43 2.02 -5.66
CA LEU A 84 3.31 1.17 -6.07
C LEU A 84 2.81 1.55 -7.47
N ALA A 85 2.60 2.84 -7.72
CA ALA A 85 2.03 3.37 -8.96
C ALA A 85 2.97 3.26 -10.17
N GLU A 86 4.28 3.21 -9.96
CA GLU A 86 5.29 3.10 -11.02
C GLU A 86 5.72 1.65 -11.29
N SER A 87 5.37 0.71 -10.41
CA SER A 87 5.83 -0.67 -10.52
C SER A 87 5.07 -1.48 -11.58
N PRO A 88 5.76 -2.18 -12.49
CA PRO A 88 5.14 -3.10 -13.44
C PRO A 88 4.65 -4.40 -12.78
N VAL A 89 5.17 -4.75 -11.60
CA VAL A 89 4.77 -5.93 -10.81
C VAL A 89 3.26 -5.87 -10.52
N PHE A 90 2.72 -4.68 -10.27
CA PHE A 90 1.32 -4.49 -9.93
C PHE A 90 0.39 -4.26 -11.14
N SER A 91 0.88 -4.44 -12.36
CA SER A 91 0.13 -4.18 -13.61
C SER A 91 -1.15 -5.01 -13.80
N LYS A 92 -1.29 -6.11 -13.05
CA LYS A 92 -2.46 -7.00 -13.08
C LYS A 92 -3.49 -6.73 -11.99
N LEU A 93 -3.21 -5.79 -11.06
CA LEU A 93 -4.11 -5.47 -9.95
C LEU A 93 -5.47 -4.99 -10.45
N GLN A 94 -6.51 -5.45 -9.76
CA GLN A 94 -7.91 -5.09 -10.02
C GLN A 94 -8.55 -4.46 -8.79
N TRP A 95 -8.05 -4.77 -7.61
CA TRP A 95 -8.54 -4.23 -6.34
C TRP A 95 -7.36 -3.84 -5.44
N LEU A 96 -7.41 -2.63 -4.91
CA LEU A 96 -6.35 -2.06 -4.08
C LEU A 96 -6.95 -1.32 -2.87
N GLU A 97 -6.49 -1.69 -1.68
CA GLU A 97 -6.86 -1.04 -0.42
C GLU A 97 -5.65 -0.30 0.17
N LEU A 98 -5.77 1.03 0.23
CA LEU A 98 -4.77 1.95 0.76
C LEU A 98 -5.30 2.74 1.96
N GLY A 99 -6.39 2.35 2.59
CA GLY A 99 -6.93 3.10 3.72
C GLY A 99 -5.98 3.15 4.92
N GLY A 100 -5.83 4.32 5.57
CA GLY A 100 -4.93 4.47 6.72
C GLY A 100 -3.44 4.34 6.40
N ASN A 101 -2.97 4.92 5.29
CA ASN A 101 -1.57 4.81 4.85
C ASN A 101 -0.81 6.13 4.79
N ASP A 102 -1.35 7.19 5.38
CA ASP A 102 -0.73 8.51 5.43
C ASP A 102 -0.46 9.11 4.03
N LEU A 103 -1.25 8.74 3.01
CA LEU A 103 -1.15 9.34 1.67
C LEU A 103 -1.60 10.81 1.70
N GLY A 104 -0.76 11.69 1.21
CA GLY A 104 -1.03 13.08 0.89
C GLY A 104 -1.52 13.30 -0.55
N PRO A 105 -1.59 14.58 -0.98
CA PRO A 105 -1.94 14.94 -2.36
C PRO A 105 -1.02 14.32 -3.42
N GLU A 106 0.27 14.16 -3.14
CA GLU A 106 1.23 13.60 -4.11
C GLU A 106 1.06 12.10 -4.30
N GLY A 107 0.84 11.34 -3.21
CA GLY A 107 0.62 9.91 -3.29
C GLY A 107 -0.65 9.57 -4.07
N ILE A 108 -1.74 10.33 -3.84
CA ILE A 108 -2.97 10.11 -4.61
C ILE A 108 -2.81 10.50 -6.10
N ARG A 109 -2.07 11.58 -6.40
CA ARG A 109 -1.72 11.95 -7.77
C ARG A 109 -0.95 10.85 -8.48
N ALA A 110 0.04 10.26 -7.81
CA ALA A 110 0.84 9.18 -8.35
C ALA A 110 -0.03 7.96 -8.70
N VAL A 111 -0.89 7.52 -7.77
CA VAL A 111 -1.80 6.39 -8.00
C VAL A 111 -2.76 6.68 -9.16
N CYS A 112 -3.38 7.86 -9.20
CA CYS A 112 -4.33 8.21 -10.25
C CYS A 112 -3.71 8.34 -11.65
N ARG A 113 -2.47 8.82 -11.72
CA ARG A 113 -1.75 8.99 -13.01
C ARG A 113 -0.94 7.76 -13.40
N SER A 114 -1.04 6.67 -12.64
CA SER A 114 -0.29 5.45 -12.90
C SER A 114 -0.50 4.96 -14.33
N THR A 115 0.62 4.69 -15.00
CA THR A 115 0.64 4.03 -16.31
C THR A 115 0.65 2.50 -16.17
N THR A 116 0.90 1.95 -14.98
CA THR A 116 0.98 0.52 -14.73
C THR A 116 -0.33 -0.07 -14.22
N LEU A 117 -1.07 0.63 -13.35
CA LEU A 117 -2.32 0.17 -12.72
C LEU A 117 -3.54 0.19 -13.66
N LYS A 118 -3.36 -0.11 -14.95
CA LYS A 118 -4.42 -0.01 -15.98
C LYS A 118 -5.59 -0.98 -15.82
N LYS A 119 -5.44 -2.00 -14.99
CA LYS A 119 -6.49 -3.00 -14.72
C LYS A 119 -7.22 -2.73 -13.41
N LEU A 120 -6.85 -1.69 -12.67
CA LEU A 120 -7.43 -1.39 -11.37
C LEU A 120 -8.88 -0.91 -11.54
N LYS A 121 -9.80 -1.60 -10.86
CA LYS A 121 -11.25 -1.33 -10.91
C LYS A 121 -11.78 -0.78 -9.59
N THR A 122 -11.06 -1.01 -8.51
CA THR A 122 -11.46 -0.59 -7.17
C THR A 122 -10.24 -0.09 -6.42
N LEU A 123 -10.34 1.12 -5.92
CA LEU A 123 -9.34 1.78 -5.09
C LEU A 123 -10.01 2.33 -3.85
N ASN A 124 -9.60 1.84 -2.68
CA ASN A 124 -10.03 2.36 -1.39
C ASN A 124 -8.92 3.20 -0.77
N ILE A 125 -9.23 4.45 -0.41
CA ILE A 125 -8.25 5.43 0.11
C ILE A 125 -8.74 6.14 1.38
N TYR A 126 -9.70 5.54 2.09
CA TYR A 126 -10.28 6.15 3.29
C TYR A 126 -9.22 6.38 4.38
N ARG A 127 -9.44 7.35 5.29
CA ARG A 127 -8.50 7.65 6.38
C ARG A 127 -7.05 7.90 5.91
N ASN A 128 -6.89 8.63 4.80
CA ASN A 128 -5.60 9.19 4.37
C ASN A 128 -5.57 10.71 4.55
N LEU A 129 -4.42 11.32 4.28
CA LEU A 129 -4.13 12.75 4.43
C LEU A 129 -4.21 13.50 3.09
N ILE A 130 -5.10 13.10 2.18
CA ILE A 130 -5.18 13.66 0.81
C ILE A 130 -5.49 15.15 0.77
N LYS A 131 -6.05 15.70 1.86
CA LYS A 131 -6.46 17.11 2.02
C LYS A 131 -7.43 17.57 0.93
N ASN A 132 -7.82 18.84 0.99
CA ASN A 132 -8.68 19.46 -0.01
C ASN A 132 -8.05 19.44 -1.41
N GLU A 133 -6.72 19.50 -1.48
CA GLU A 133 -5.99 19.48 -2.74
C GLU A 133 -6.11 18.14 -3.47
N GLY A 134 -5.90 17.01 -2.77
CA GLY A 134 -6.08 15.68 -3.35
C GLY A 134 -7.54 15.39 -3.68
N ALA A 135 -8.49 15.85 -2.85
CA ALA A 135 -9.92 15.72 -3.15
C ALA A 135 -10.32 16.49 -4.43
N ARG A 136 -9.84 17.74 -4.60
CA ARG A 136 -10.06 18.52 -5.83
C ARG A 136 -9.44 17.85 -7.05
N PHE A 137 -8.25 17.26 -6.88
CA PHE A 137 -7.59 16.51 -7.95
C PHE A 137 -8.44 15.31 -8.38
N LEU A 138 -8.90 14.49 -7.44
CA LEU A 138 -9.79 13.36 -7.71
C LEU A 138 -11.12 13.75 -8.35
N ALA A 139 -11.68 14.92 -7.99
CA ALA A 139 -12.92 15.41 -8.59
C ALA A 139 -12.73 15.88 -10.03
N LYS A 140 -11.53 16.32 -10.40
CA LYS A 140 -11.22 16.85 -11.74
C LYS A 140 -10.72 15.77 -12.69
N GLU A 141 -9.90 14.86 -12.18
CA GLU A 141 -9.25 13.82 -12.97
C GLU A 141 -10.11 12.57 -12.91
N ASN A 142 -10.32 11.91 -14.05
CA ASN A 142 -10.94 10.59 -14.07
C ASN A 142 -9.92 9.57 -13.57
N CYS A 143 -9.76 9.51 -12.25
CA CYS A 143 -8.91 8.56 -11.57
C CYS A 143 -9.60 7.18 -11.63
N LEU A 144 -9.07 6.31 -12.49
CA LEU A 144 -9.54 4.96 -12.88
C LEU A 144 -10.56 4.92 -14.03
#